data_AF-A0A2P7AL04-F1
#
_entry.id   AF-A0A2P7AL04-F1
#
_cell.length_a   1.000
_cell.length_b   1.000
_cell.length_c   1.000
_cell.angle_alpha   90.00
_cell.angle_beta   90.00
_cell.angle_gamma   90.00
#
_symmetry.space_group_name_H-M   'P 1'
#
loop_
_entity.id
_entity.type
_entity.pdbx_description
1 polymer ?
#
loop_
_entity_poly.entity_id
_entity_poly.type
_entity_poly.pdbx_seq_one_letter_code
_entity_poly.pdbx_strand_id
1 'polypeptide(L)'
;MSDEFNDDELVEQLRKMSEERIKEEIKREKTHANELAKYKAAAADRMSTAAIAVGFFGPSAAIVLNPDIMINIDVGRSLLLIFATCIWFVLFSALHNLGRLILRKELE
;
A
#
# COMPACT_ATOMS: atom_id res chain seq x y z
N MET A 1 -36.49 -47.26 -29.86
CA MET A 1 -35.13 -46.93 -29.38
C MET A 1 -35.12 -45.42 -29.24
N SER A 2 -35.83 -44.92 -28.23
CA SER A 2 -35.86 -43.50 -27.90
C SER A 2 -34.58 -43.22 -27.14
N ASP A 3 -33.70 -42.42 -27.74
CA ASP A 3 -32.64 -41.73 -27.04
C ASP A 3 -33.29 -40.94 -25.91
N GLU A 4 -33.35 -41.56 -24.72
CA GLU A 4 -33.62 -40.89 -23.47
C GLU A 4 -32.35 -40.06 -23.22
N PHE A 5 -32.33 -38.89 -23.86
CA PHE A 5 -31.34 -37.86 -23.65
C PHE A 5 -31.27 -37.66 -22.14
N ASN A 6 -30.11 -37.96 -21.56
CA ASN A 6 -29.90 -38.01 -20.12
C ASN A 6 -29.88 -36.58 -19.57
N ASP A 7 -31.06 -35.95 -19.51
CA ASP A 7 -31.26 -34.54 -19.13
C ASP A 7 -30.65 -34.27 -17.75
N ASP A 8 -30.68 -35.25 -16.84
CA ASP A 8 -30.05 -35.17 -15.52
C ASP A 8 -28.52 -35.07 -15.59
N GLU A 9 -27.87 -35.76 -16.54
CA GLU A 9 -26.42 -35.67 -16.74
C GLU A 9 -26.02 -34.32 -17.35
N LEU A 10 -26.86 -33.77 -18.22
CA LEU A 10 -26.66 -32.44 -18.82
C LEU A 10 -26.82 -31.32 -17.79
N VAL A 11 -27.82 -31.43 -16.90
CA VAL A 11 -28.02 -30.51 -15.78
C VAL A 11 -26.84 -30.56 -14.81
N GLU A 12 -26.33 -31.75 -14.49
CA GLU A 12 -25.19 -31.90 -13.60
C GLU A 12 -23.88 -31.39 -14.23
N GLN A 13 -23.69 -31.57 -15.54
CA GLN A 13 -22.55 -30.97 -16.26
C GLN A 13 -22.63 -29.44 -16.31
N LEU A 14 -23.83 -28.87 -16.55
CA LEU A 14 -24.06 -27.43 -16.51
C LEU A 14 -23.81 -26.84 -15.11
N ARG A 15 -24.25 -27.54 -14.06
CA ARG A 15 -24.00 -27.16 -12.66
C ARG A 15 -22.50 -27.13 -12.36
N LYS A 16 -21.77 -28.18 -12.74
CA LYS A 16 -20.31 -28.25 -12.56
C LYS A 16 -19.58 -27.15 -13.32
N MET A 17 -19.93 -26.89 -14.58
CA MET A 17 -19.35 -25.78 -15.33
C MET A 17 -19.64 -24.42 -14.69
N SER A 18 -20.86 -24.22 -14.17
CA SER A 18 -21.22 -22.99 -13.48
C SER A 18 -20.40 -22.82 -12.19
N GLU A 19 -20.26 -23.87 -11.40
CA GLU A 19 -19.46 -23.85 -10.17
C GLU A 19 -17.97 -23.60 -10.46
N GLU A 20 -17.42 -24.25 -11.49
CA GLU A 20 -16.04 -24.02 -11.92
C GLU A 20 -15.81 -22.60 -12.38
N ARG A 21 -16.71 -22.02 -13.19
CA ARG A 21 -16.61 -20.62 -13.64
C ARG A 21 -16.64 -19.64 -12.47
N ILE A 22 -17.56 -19.83 -11.51
CA ILE A 22 -17.64 -18.98 -10.32
C ILE A 22 -16.34 -19.10 -9.51
N LYS A 23 -15.80 -20.32 -9.38
CA LYS A 23 -14.55 -20.57 -8.64
C LYS A 23 -13.34 -19.94 -9.33
N GLU A 24 -13.31 -19.94 -10.66
CA GLU A 24 -12.29 -19.28 -11.46
C GLU A 24 -12.38 -17.75 -11.36
N GLU A 25 -13.58 -17.17 -11.39
CA GLU A 25 -13.79 -15.74 -11.19
C GLU A 25 -13.34 -15.30 -9.79
N ILE A 26 -13.78 -16.00 -8.74
CA ILE A 26 -13.34 -15.75 -7.36
C ILE A 26 -11.82 -15.86 -7.24
N LYS A 27 -11.21 -16.86 -7.90
CA LYS A 27 -9.75 -17.03 -7.89
C LYS A 27 -9.06 -15.85 -8.57
N ARG A 28 -9.55 -15.41 -9.74
CA ARG A 28 -9.02 -14.24 -10.48
C ARG A 28 -9.12 -12.97 -9.64
N GLU A 29 -10.28 -12.69 -9.05
CA GLU A 29 -10.48 -11.52 -8.19
C GLU A 29 -9.54 -11.55 -6.98
N LYS A 30 -9.38 -12.70 -6.33
CA LYS A 30 -8.41 -12.86 -5.23
C LYS A 30 -6.99 -12.58 -5.67
N THR A 31 -6.54 -13.12 -6.81
CA THR A 31 -5.19 -12.82 -7.34
C THR A 31 -5.01 -11.35 -7.63
N HIS A 32 -6.00 -10.70 -8.24
CA HIS A 32 -5.91 -9.27 -8.57
C HIS A 32 -5.86 -8.42 -7.29
N ALA A 33 -6.68 -8.72 -6.28
CA ALA A 33 -6.63 -8.05 -4.99
C ALA A 33 -5.26 -8.19 -4.30
N ASN A 34 -4.66 -9.38 -4.38
CA ASN A 34 -3.37 -9.71 -3.76
C ASN A 34 -2.17 -9.14 -4.53
N GLU A 35 -2.32 -8.84 -5.82
CA GLU A 35 -1.32 -8.05 -6.54
C GLU A 35 -1.45 -6.57 -6.20
N LEU A 36 -2.69 -6.08 -6.09
CA LEU A 36 -2.95 -4.67 -5.83
C LEU A 36 -2.49 -4.24 -4.43
N ALA A 37 -2.63 -5.09 -3.41
CA ALA A 37 -2.14 -4.76 -2.08
C ALA A 37 -0.61 -4.94 -1.93
N LYS A 38 0.04 -5.86 -2.66
CA LYS A 38 1.51 -5.83 -2.87
C LYS A 38 1.99 -4.51 -3.47
N TYR A 39 1.34 -4.00 -4.52
CA TYR A 39 1.69 -2.70 -5.10
C TYR A 39 1.50 -1.56 -4.11
N LYS A 40 0.40 -1.57 -3.33
CA LYS A 40 0.16 -0.57 -2.29
C LYS A 40 1.20 -0.64 -1.17
N ALA A 41 1.60 -1.84 -0.74
CA ALA A 41 2.64 -2.01 0.26
C ALA A 41 3.99 -1.48 -0.25
N ALA A 42 4.37 -1.83 -1.48
CA ALA A 42 5.58 -1.30 -2.11
C ALA A 42 5.55 0.23 -2.29
N ALA A 43 4.39 0.80 -2.63
CA ALA A 43 4.20 2.24 -2.73
C ALA A 43 4.33 2.92 -1.35
N ALA A 44 3.69 2.37 -0.31
CA ALA A 44 3.77 2.89 1.05
C ALA A 44 5.21 2.88 1.58
N ASP A 45 5.96 1.82 1.31
CA ASP A 45 7.37 1.71 1.71
C ASP A 45 8.25 2.77 1.04
N ARG A 46 8.09 2.94 -0.29
CA ARG A 46 8.79 3.98 -1.06
C ARG A 46 8.42 5.39 -0.60
N MET A 47 7.13 5.65 -0.33
CA MET A 47 6.68 6.94 0.19
C MET A 47 7.21 7.21 1.60
N SER A 48 7.31 6.20 2.46
CA SER A 48 7.92 6.35 3.80
C SER A 48 9.40 6.75 3.70
N THR A 49 10.14 6.12 2.79
CA THR A 49 11.55 6.44 2.54
C THR A 49 11.69 7.88 2.01
N ALA A 50 10.83 8.28 1.07
CA ALA A 50 10.79 9.65 0.55
C ALA A 50 10.44 10.67 1.64
N ALA A 51 9.53 10.34 2.56
CA ALA A 51 9.15 11.21 3.67
C ALA A 51 10.33 11.49 4.62
N ILE A 52 11.16 10.50 4.93
CA ILE A 52 12.39 10.72 5.71
C ILE A 52 13.43 11.51 4.90
N ALA A 53 13.60 11.18 3.62
CA ALA A 53 14.56 11.89 2.77
C ALA A 53 14.24 13.39 2.68
N VAL A 54 12.98 13.75 2.45
CA VAL A 54 12.56 15.16 2.36
C VAL A 54 12.49 15.80 3.75
N GLY A 55 11.93 15.10 4.73
CA GLY A 55 11.66 15.66 6.06
C GLY A 55 12.88 15.81 6.96
N PHE A 56 13.92 15.00 6.75
CA PHE A 56 15.13 15.01 7.59
C PHE A 56 16.39 15.39 6.80
N PHE A 57 16.67 14.69 5.69
CA PHE A 57 17.89 14.95 4.92
C PHE A 57 17.84 16.29 4.16
N GLY A 58 16.67 16.71 3.67
CA GLY A 58 16.50 18.01 3.01
C GLY A 58 16.92 19.19 3.91
N PRO A 59 16.31 19.35 5.10
CA PRO A 59 16.71 20.39 6.06
C PRO A 59 18.17 20.26 6.51
N SER A 60 18.65 19.03 6.74
CA SER A 60 20.03 18.78 7.15
C SER A 60 21.04 19.24 6.09
N ALA A 61 20.80 18.92 4.81
CA ALA A 61 21.63 19.37 3.70
C ALA A 61 21.58 20.89 3.53
N ALA A 62 20.41 21.51 3.70
CA ALA A 62 20.26 22.97 3.62
C ALA A 62 21.07 23.68 4.71
N ILE A 63 21.11 23.14 5.93
CA ILE A 63 21.91 23.64 7.05
C ILE A 63 23.41 23.50 6.76
N VAL A 64 23.85 22.35 6.26
CA VAL A 64 25.27 22.10 5.95
C VAL A 64 25.77 23.03 4.83
N LEU A 65 24.95 23.25 3.80
CA LEU A 65 25.32 24.10 2.66
C LEU A 65 25.24 25.59 2.99
N ASN A 66 24.41 26.00 3.96
CA ASN A 66 24.22 27.39 4.36
C ASN A 66 24.12 27.51 5.89
N PRO A 67 25.27 27.45 6.60
CA PRO A 67 25.28 27.44 8.06
C PRO A 67 24.74 28.72 8.69
N ASP A 68 24.81 29.86 7.98
CA ASP A 68 24.25 31.15 8.43
C ASP A 68 22.74 31.09 8.69
N ILE A 69 22.02 30.16 8.05
CA ILE A 69 20.58 29.96 8.26
C ILE A 69 20.32 29.46 9.69
N MET A 70 21.23 28.66 10.26
CA MET A 70 21.11 28.10 11.60
C MET A 70 21.60 29.08 12.68
N ILE A 71 22.58 29.92 12.35
CA ILE A 71 23.13 30.93 13.26
C ILE A 71 22.15 32.10 13.46
N ASN A 72 21.42 32.50 12.42
CA ASN A 72 20.46 33.61 12.46
C ASN A 72 19.01 33.15 12.60
N ILE A 73 18.80 31.94 13.11
CA ILE A 73 17.46 31.38 13.21
C ILE A 73 16.71 32.03 14.37
N ASP A 74 15.62 32.73 14.04
CA ASP A 74 14.71 33.29 15.03
C ASP A 74 13.87 32.17 15.67
N VAL A 75 13.39 32.38 16.91
CA VAL A 75 12.59 31.43 17.69
C VAL A 75 11.38 30.92 16.89
N GLY A 76 10.72 31.80 16.13
CA GLY A 76 9.60 31.43 15.28
C GLY A 76 9.98 30.46 14.14
N ARG A 77 11.17 30.62 13.54
CA ARG A 77 11.68 29.72 12.49
C ARG A 77 12.14 28.37 13.06
N SER A 78 12.74 28.38 14.25
CA SER A 78 13.06 27.16 15.01
C SER A 78 11.81 26.33 15.29
N LEU A 79 10.74 26.97 15.80
CA LEU A 79 9.48 26.28 16.06
C LEU A 79 8.88 25.69 14.79
N LEU A 80 8.89 26.44 13.67
CA LEU A 80 8.42 25.93 12.38
C LEU A 80 9.20 24.70 11.90
N LEU A 81 10.54 24.70 12.04
CA LEU A 81 11.37 23.54 11.70
C LEU A 81 11.08 22.33 12.59
N ILE A 82 10.87 22.54 13.89
CA ILE A 82 10.50 21.48 14.82
C ILE A 82 9.13 20.91 14.48
N PHE A 83 8.13 21.77 14.22
CA PHE A 83 6.80 21.32 13.80
C PHE A 83 6.85 20.57 12.46
N ALA A 84 7.61 21.07 11.49
CA ALA A 84 7.76 20.42 10.20
C ALA A 84 8.41 19.04 10.34
N THR A 85 9.51 18.92 11.09
CA THR A 85 10.18 17.63 11.32
C THR A 85 9.28 16.65 12.08
N CYS A 86 8.52 17.12 13.08
CA CYS A 86 7.51 16.30 13.77
C CYS A 86 6.41 15.81 12.83
N ILE A 87 5.86 16.67 11.96
CA ILE A 87 4.83 16.28 10.99
C ILE A 87 5.38 15.21 10.04
N TRP A 88 6.59 15.39 9.52
CA TRP A 88 7.23 14.41 8.64
C TRP A 88 7.50 13.08 9.35
N PHE A 89 7.87 13.10 10.64
CA PHE A 89 8.06 11.90 11.44
C PHE A 89 6.74 11.16 11.67
N VAL A 90 5.66 11.88 11.98
CA VAL A 90 4.31 11.31 12.09
C VAL A 90 3.88 10.72 10.75
N LEU A 91 4.13 11.42 9.64
CA LEU A 91 3.81 10.94 8.29
C LEU A 91 4.58 9.65 7.98
N PHE A 92 5.88 9.62 8.24
CA PHE A 92 6.71 8.42 8.10
C PHE A 92 6.14 7.25 8.91
N SER A 93 5.85 7.47 10.20
CA SER A 93 5.31 6.43 11.08
C SER A 93 3.93 5.95 10.61
N ALA A 94 3.05 6.86 10.18
CA ALA A 94 1.73 6.53 9.67
C ALA A 94 1.83 5.68 8.39
N LEU A 95 2.68 6.07 7.43
CA LEU A 95 2.90 5.31 6.21
C LEU A 95 3.57 3.95 6.46
N HIS A 96 4.52 3.90 7.38
CA HIS A 96 5.19 2.65 7.76
C HIS A 96 4.22 1.67 8.42
N ASN A 97 3.35 2.15 9.32
CA ASN A 97 2.30 1.33 9.93
C ASN A 97 1.22 0.92 8.91
N LEU A 98 0.84 1.80 7.98
CA LEU A 98 -0.08 1.48 6.90
C LEU A 98 0.47 0.36 6.01
N GLY A 99 1.75 0.44 5.63
CA GLY A 99 2.45 -0.60 4.88
C GLY A 99 2.42 -1.95 5.60
N ARG A 100 2.72 -1.97 6.92
CA ARG A 100 2.62 -3.20 7.74
C ARG A 100 1.20 -3.74 7.85
N LEU A 101 0.20 -2.88 7.96
CA LEU A 101 -1.21 -3.29 8.09
C LEU A 101 -1.75 -3.88 6.78
N ILE A 102 -1.38 -3.30 5.64
CA ILE A 102 -1.68 -3.85 4.31
C ILE A 102 -1.04 -5.24 4.16
N LEU A 103 0.24 -5.38 4.53
CA LEU A 103 0.94 -6.67 4.48
C LEU A 103 0.30 -7.73 5.39
N ARG A 104 -0.14 -7.33 6.60
CA ARG A 104 -0.78 -8.24 7.56
C ARG A 104 -2.14 -8.75 7.09
N LYS A 105 -2.91 -7.93 6.37
CA LYS A 105 -4.21 -8.33 5.80
C LYS A 105 -4.11 -9.21 4.56
N GLU A 106 -2.96 -9.23 3.88
CA GLU A 106 -2.73 -10.12 2.72
C GLU A 106 -2.13 -11.49 3.11
N LEU A 107 -1.54 -11.60 4.31
CA LEU A 107 -0.90 -12.82 4.82
C LEU A 107 -1.83 -13.68 5.72
N GLU A 108 -3.02 -13.21 6.03
CA GLU A 108 -4.14 -13.98 6.64
C GLU A 108 -5.15 -14.41 5.56
#